data_AF-A0A357MGQ0-F1
#
_entry.id   AF-A0A357MGQ0-F1
#
_cell.length_a   1.000
_cell.length_b   1.000
_cell.length_c   1.000
_cell.angle_alpha   90.00
_cell.angle_beta   90.00
_cell.angle_gamma   90.00
#
_symmetry.space_group_name_H-M   'P 1'
#
loop_
_entity.id
_entity.type
_entity.pdbx_description
1 polymer ?
#
loop_
_entity_poly.entity_id
_entity_poly.type
_entity_poly.pdbx_seq_one_letter_code
_entity_poly.pdbx_strand_id
1 'polypeptide(L)'
;MQDDEAEPRTKWAEDRTILANERTFVSWNGAGLGAVGVAIGFQAVFGKAQPTWMAKLVASLFLLVALVIFWSAWVQTRKTQKRLDQHDAQARSTRSFTRLTVLLTVATLATGGVLWSL
;
A
#
# COMPACT_ATOMS: atom_id res chain seq x y z
N MET A 1 8.73 -36.73 -28.06
CA MET A 1 8.23 -35.35 -28.15
C MET A 1 7.12 -35.19 -27.13
N GLN A 2 7.47 -34.95 -25.86
CA GLN A 2 6.49 -34.72 -24.78
C GLN A 2 6.81 -33.45 -23.98
N ASP A 3 7.91 -32.75 -24.33
CA ASP A 3 8.36 -31.52 -23.68
C ASP A 3 7.80 -30.24 -24.34
N ASP A 4 7.25 -30.32 -25.56
CA ASP A 4 6.77 -29.13 -26.31
C ASP A 4 5.44 -28.56 -25.78
N GLU A 5 4.58 -29.38 -25.13
CA GLU A 5 3.29 -28.90 -24.59
C GLU A 5 3.41 -28.32 -23.17
N ALA A 6 4.50 -28.65 -22.45
CA ALA A 6 4.72 -28.19 -21.09
C ALA A 6 5.17 -26.72 -21.04
N GLU A 7 6.03 -26.30 -21.97
CA GLU A 7 6.54 -24.92 -22.08
C GLU A 7 5.49 -23.82 -22.31
N PRO A 8 4.51 -23.96 -23.23
CA PRO A 8 3.51 -22.92 -23.43
C PRO A 8 2.58 -22.80 -22.21
N ARG A 9 2.34 -23.90 -21.50
CA ARG A 9 1.48 -23.92 -20.30
C ARG A 9 2.14 -23.23 -19.11
N THR A 10 3.45 -23.39 -18.92
CA THR A 10 4.21 -22.68 -17.88
C THR A 10 4.28 -21.18 -18.16
N LYS A 11 4.58 -20.78 -19.41
CA LYS A 11 4.57 -19.36 -19.83
C LYS A 11 3.22 -18.68 -19.57
N TRP A 12 2.10 -19.33 -19.89
CA TRP A 12 0.77 -18.78 -19.60
C TRP A 12 0.40 -18.75 -18.11
N ALA A 13 1.03 -19.58 -17.28
CA ALA A 13 0.87 -19.52 -15.82
C ALA A 13 1.67 -18.35 -15.21
N GLU A 14 2.85 -18.07 -15.76
CA GLU A 14 3.69 -16.93 -15.37
C GLU A 14 3.04 -15.60 -15.76
N ASP A 15 2.55 -15.45 -16.99
CA ASP A 15 1.84 -14.24 -17.44
C ASP A 15 0.65 -13.88 -16.55
N ARG A 16 -0.12 -14.88 -16.11
CA ARG A 16 -1.24 -14.68 -15.17
C ARG A 16 -0.76 -14.20 -13.80
N THR A 17 0.39 -14.69 -13.35
CA THR A 17 0.99 -14.27 -12.07
C THR A 17 1.52 -12.83 -12.16
N ILE A 18 2.10 -12.46 -13.29
CA ILE A 18 2.56 -11.09 -13.58
C ILE A 18 1.37 -10.13 -13.59
N LEU A 19 0.32 -10.43 -14.36
CA LEU A 19 -0.87 -9.58 -14.47
C LEU A 19 -1.58 -9.40 -13.10
N ALA A 20 -1.64 -10.47 -12.30
CA ALA A 20 -2.18 -10.39 -10.94
C ALA A 20 -1.33 -9.48 -10.02
N ASN A 21 0.00 -9.53 -10.16
CA ASN A 21 0.91 -8.67 -9.43
C ASN A 21 0.80 -7.20 -9.87
N GLU A 22 0.67 -6.93 -11.17
CA GLU A 22 0.42 -5.59 -11.70
C GLU A 22 -0.88 -4.99 -11.18
N ARG A 23 -1.97 -5.77 -11.20
CA ARG A 23 -3.26 -5.34 -10.61
C ARG A 23 -3.12 -5.01 -9.13
N THR A 24 -2.40 -5.84 -8.39
CA THR A 24 -2.11 -5.59 -6.97
C THR A 24 -1.31 -4.29 -6.82
N PHE A 25 -0.27 -4.07 -7.63
CA PHE A 25 0.51 -2.84 -7.60
C PHE A 25 -0.35 -1.60 -7.86
N VAL A 26 -1.20 -1.62 -8.90
CA VAL A 26 -2.11 -0.51 -9.23
C VAL A 26 -3.08 -0.26 -8.06
N SER A 27 -3.66 -1.30 -7.47
CA SER A 27 -4.56 -1.19 -6.32
C SER A 27 -3.87 -0.55 -5.10
N TRP A 28 -2.64 -0.95 -4.79
CA TRP A 28 -1.87 -0.36 -3.70
C TRP A 28 -1.53 1.11 -3.97
N ASN A 29 -1.13 1.46 -5.19
CA ASN A 29 -0.89 2.87 -5.53
C ASN A 29 -2.16 3.72 -5.39
N GLY A 30 -3.32 3.18 -5.79
CA GLY A 30 -4.61 3.82 -5.56
C GLY A 30 -4.89 4.08 -4.08
N ALA A 31 -4.64 3.10 -3.20
CA ALA A 31 -4.79 3.27 -1.75
C ALA A 31 -3.84 4.35 -1.20
N GLY A 32 -2.60 4.41 -1.69
CA GLY A 32 -1.61 5.42 -1.30
C GLY A 32 -2.05 6.83 -1.71
N LEU A 33 -2.52 7.01 -2.95
CA LEU A 33 -3.08 8.28 -3.42
C LEU A 33 -4.33 8.68 -2.63
N GLY A 34 -5.18 7.73 -2.25
CA GLY A 34 -6.33 7.97 -1.37
C GLY A 34 -5.91 8.54 -0.02
N ALA A 35 -4.88 7.96 0.61
CA ALA A 35 -4.32 8.48 1.87
C ALA A 35 -3.74 9.91 1.71
N VAL A 36 -3.05 10.20 0.60
CA VAL A 36 -2.59 11.56 0.28
C VAL A 36 -3.77 12.53 0.12
N GLY A 37 -4.83 12.12 -0.57
CA GLY A 37 -6.06 12.90 -0.71
C GLY A 37 -6.70 13.23 0.63
N VAL A 38 -6.76 12.27 1.55
CA VAL A 38 -7.24 12.49 2.93
C VAL A 38 -6.36 13.50 3.65
N ALA A 39 -5.02 13.40 3.55
CA ALA A 39 -4.12 14.37 4.18
C ALA A 39 -4.35 15.81 3.68
N ILE A 40 -4.48 15.97 2.36
CA ILE A 40 -4.74 17.28 1.73
C ILE A 40 -6.11 17.81 2.15
N GLY A 41 -7.15 16.97 2.08
CA GLY A 41 -8.51 17.35 2.50
C GLY A 41 -8.57 17.74 3.97
N PHE A 42 -7.90 16.99 4.84
CA PHE A 42 -7.86 17.28 6.27
C PHE A 42 -7.20 18.64 6.55
N GLN A 43 -6.05 18.92 5.90
CA GLN A 43 -5.37 20.20 6.03
C GLN A 43 -6.20 21.36 5.43
N ALA A 44 -6.93 21.12 4.34
CA ALA A 44 -7.80 22.12 3.72
C ALA A 44 -8.98 22.50 4.61
N VAL A 45 -9.61 21.51 5.27
CA VAL A 45 -10.78 21.72 6.14
C VAL A 45 -10.36 22.26 7.51
N PHE A 46 -9.35 21.67 8.13
CA PHE A 46 -9.00 21.95 9.53
C PHE A 46 -7.72 22.77 9.71
N GLY A 47 -7.06 23.21 8.64
CA GLY A 47 -5.80 23.95 8.72
C GLY A 47 -5.88 25.27 9.51
N LYS A 48 -7.08 25.82 9.70
CA LYS A 48 -7.33 27.03 10.51
C LYS A 48 -7.93 26.73 11.89
N ALA A 49 -8.25 25.47 12.20
CA ALA A 49 -8.79 25.10 13.50
C ALA A 49 -7.72 25.31 14.59
N GLN A 50 -8.12 25.86 15.73
CA GLN A 50 -7.25 25.94 16.90
C GLN A 50 -7.42 24.67 17.74
N PRO A 51 -6.33 23.99 18.15
CA PRO A 51 -4.93 24.31 17.86
C PRO A 51 -4.43 23.74 16.51
N THR A 52 -3.73 24.56 15.73
CA THR A 52 -3.34 24.25 14.33
C THR A 52 -2.32 23.12 14.19
N TRP A 53 -1.63 22.74 15.25
CA TRP A 53 -0.67 21.64 15.23
C TRP A 53 -1.36 20.28 15.05
N MET A 54 -2.59 20.15 15.53
CA MET A 54 -3.32 18.89 15.49
C MET A 54 -3.72 18.52 14.05
N ALA A 55 -4.16 19.51 13.27
CA ALA A 55 -4.40 19.36 11.84
C ALA A 55 -3.16 18.86 11.08
N LYS A 56 -2.01 19.49 11.34
CA LYS A 56 -0.74 19.14 10.70
C LYS A 56 -0.27 17.73 11.07
N LEU A 57 -0.45 17.31 12.32
CA LEU A 57 -0.06 15.96 12.76
C LEU A 57 -0.89 14.88 12.07
N VAL A 58 -2.22 15.02 12.05
CA VAL A 58 -3.09 14.03 11.41
C VAL A 58 -2.83 13.95 9.91
N ALA A 59 -2.68 15.09 9.23
CA ALA A 59 -2.31 15.12 7.81
C ALA A 59 -0.96 14.41 7.58
N SER A 60 0.03 14.64 8.45
CA SER A 60 1.34 13.98 8.36
C SER A 60 1.24 12.46 8.58
N LEU A 61 0.35 11.98 9.46
CA LEU A 61 0.12 10.55 9.67
C LEU A 61 -0.41 9.88 8.39
N PHE A 62 -1.37 10.51 7.69
CA PHE A 62 -1.86 9.97 6.41
C PHE A 62 -0.80 10.00 5.30
N LEU A 63 0.08 11.00 5.27
CA LEU A 63 1.23 11.01 4.37
C LEU A 63 2.22 9.88 4.67
N LEU A 64 2.51 9.62 5.95
CA LEU A 64 3.34 8.48 6.37
C LEU A 64 2.71 7.14 5.96
N VAL A 65 1.39 6.99 6.12
CA VAL A 65 0.66 5.82 5.63
C VAL A 65 0.85 5.68 4.12
N ALA A 66 0.68 6.75 3.33
CA ALA A 66 0.87 6.70 1.88
C ALA A 66 2.28 6.24 1.48
N LEU A 67 3.32 6.75 2.16
CA LEU A 67 4.70 6.33 1.94
C LEU A 67 4.91 4.84 2.22
N VAL A 68 4.33 4.32 3.32
CA VAL A 68 4.40 2.90 3.65
C VAL A 68 3.67 2.02 2.64
N ILE A 69 2.53 2.49 2.10
CA ILE A 69 1.79 1.80 1.03
C ILE A 69 2.64 1.74 -0.25
N PHE A 70 3.18 2.88 -0.71
CA PHE A 70 4.02 2.92 -1.91
C PHE A 70 5.27 2.05 -1.76
N TRP A 71 5.93 2.10 -0.60
CA TRP A 71 7.08 1.25 -0.32
C TRP A 71 6.71 -0.24 -0.34
N SER A 72 5.60 -0.60 0.30
CA SER A 72 5.12 -1.98 0.32
C SER A 72 4.77 -2.48 -1.09
N ALA A 73 4.16 -1.64 -1.93
CA ALA A 73 3.88 -1.95 -3.33
C ALA A 73 5.16 -2.19 -4.14
N TRP A 74 6.17 -1.33 -3.97
CA TRP A 74 7.46 -1.46 -4.65
C TRP A 74 8.22 -2.73 -4.21
N VAL A 75 8.32 -2.98 -2.91
CA VAL A 75 8.93 -4.20 -2.36
C VAL A 75 8.18 -5.44 -2.83
N GLN A 76 6.85 -5.36 -2.94
CA GLN A 76 6.02 -6.45 -3.43
C GLN A 76 6.36 -6.79 -4.88
N THR A 77 6.31 -5.80 -5.78
CA THR A 77 6.64 -6.01 -7.19
C THR A 77 8.05 -6.54 -7.40
N ARG A 78 9.06 -5.97 -6.71
CA ARG A 78 10.45 -6.47 -6.81
C ARG A 78 10.60 -7.92 -6.35
N LYS A 79 9.93 -8.31 -5.26
CA LYS A 79 9.97 -9.70 -4.77
C LYS A 79 9.27 -10.66 -5.71
N THR A 80 8.14 -10.28 -6.29
CA THR A 80 7.42 -11.14 -7.24
C THR A 80 8.24 -11.35 -8.51
N GLN A 81 8.82 -10.29 -9.07
CA GLN A 81 9.71 -10.37 -10.25
C GLN A 81 10.91 -11.29 -9.96
N LYS A 82 11.61 -11.09 -8.84
CA LYS A 82 12.74 -11.94 -8.44
C LYS A 82 12.35 -13.41 -8.22
N ARG A 83 11.13 -13.70 -7.74
CA ARG A 83 10.65 -15.09 -7.52
C ARG A 83 10.28 -15.79 -8.83
N LEU A 84 9.77 -15.06 -9.82
CA LEU A 84 9.54 -15.61 -11.15
C LEU A 84 10.87 -15.98 -11.81
N ASP A 85 11.88 -15.11 -11.72
CA ASP A 85 13.24 -15.40 -12.22
C ASP A 85 13.89 -16.61 -11.53
N GLN A 86 13.57 -16.88 -10.26
CA GLN A 86 14.24 -17.90 -9.44
C GLN A 86 13.43 -19.18 -9.24
N HIS A 87 12.21 -19.31 -9.79
CA HIS A 87 11.30 -20.46 -9.61
C HIS A 87 11.06 -20.91 -8.15
N ASP A 88 11.31 -20.06 -7.15
CA ASP A 88 11.28 -20.43 -5.73
C ASP A 88 10.12 -19.74 -4.98
N ALA A 89 9.21 -20.56 -4.45
CA ALA A 89 7.93 -20.12 -3.91
C ALA A 89 7.90 -20.09 -2.37
N GLN A 90 8.59 -19.12 -1.74
CA GLN A 90 8.48 -18.93 -0.28
C GLN A 90 7.31 -18.02 0.16
N ALA A 91 6.77 -18.27 1.37
CA ALA A 91 5.66 -17.55 1.98
C ALA A 91 6.08 -16.16 2.52
N ARG A 92 5.17 -15.18 2.42
CA ARG A 92 5.45 -13.76 2.68
C ARG A 92 5.41 -13.40 4.16
N SER A 93 6.39 -12.62 4.61
CA SER A 93 6.39 -11.98 5.94
C SER A 93 5.23 -10.99 6.11
N THR A 94 4.39 -11.23 7.11
CA THR A 94 3.20 -10.41 7.47
C THR A 94 3.53 -9.07 8.13
N ARG A 95 4.79 -8.84 8.54
CA ARG A 95 5.21 -7.66 9.32
C ARG A 95 4.97 -6.30 8.63
N SER A 96 4.97 -6.25 7.29
CA SER A 96 4.69 -5.00 6.55
C SER A 96 3.21 -4.62 6.63
N PHE A 97 2.34 -5.63 6.50
CA PHE A 97 0.89 -5.45 6.59
C PHE A 97 0.49 -5.01 7.99
N THR A 98 1.05 -5.64 9.03
CA THR A 98 0.80 -5.23 10.43
C THR A 98 1.17 -3.77 10.67
N ARG A 99 2.33 -3.31 10.18
CA ARG A 99 2.75 -1.90 10.32
C ARG A 99 1.79 -0.94 9.63
N LEU A 100 1.35 -1.27 8.42
CA LEU A 100 0.37 -0.47 7.70
C LEU A 100 -0.96 -0.37 8.44
N THR A 101 -1.49 -1.49 8.94
CA THR A 101 -2.74 -1.51 9.70
C THR A 101 -2.63 -0.66 10.96
N VAL A 102 -1.55 -0.80 11.73
CA VAL A 102 -1.32 0.01 12.94
C VAL A 102 -1.28 1.50 12.63
N LEU A 103 -0.56 1.91 11.58
CA LEU A 103 -0.48 3.32 11.18
C LEU A 103 -1.83 3.88 10.76
N LEU A 104 -2.61 3.12 9.97
CA LEU A 104 -3.97 3.51 9.58
C LEU A 104 -4.88 3.66 10.78
N THR A 105 -4.87 2.69 11.72
CA THR A 105 -5.66 2.76 12.94
C THR A 105 -5.32 4.00 13.77
N VAL A 106 -4.03 4.29 13.96
CA VAL A 106 -3.58 5.48 14.68
C VAL A 106 -4.03 6.77 13.97
N ALA A 107 -3.88 6.84 12.65
CA ALA A 107 -4.32 8.00 11.86
C ALA A 107 -5.83 8.22 11.98
N THR A 108 -6.64 7.16 11.89
CA THR A 108 -8.11 7.23 12.02
C THR A 108 -8.53 7.67 13.42
N LEU A 109 -7.92 7.12 14.48
CA LEU A 109 -8.21 7.54 15.85
C LEU A 109 -7.84 9.00 16.09
N ALA A 110 -6.69 9.45 15.55
CA ALA A 110 -6.27 10.83 15.64
C ALA A 110 -7.24 11.78 14.94
N THR A 111 -7.74 11.43 13.74
CA THR A 111 -8.83 12.16 13.07
C THR A 111 -10.06 12.28 13.95
N GLY A 112 -10.50 11.17 14.56
CA GLY A 112 -11.65 11.16 15.47
C GLY A 112 -11.45 12.07 16.69
N GLY A 113 -10.26 12.07 17.27
CA GLY A 113 -9.90 12.96 18.37
C GLY A 113 -10.00 14.45 18.00
N VAL A 114 -9.54 14.82 16.79
CA VAL A 114 -9.70 16.21 16.29
C VAL A 114 -11.18 16.55 16.11
N LEU A 115 -11.94 15.65 15.50
CA LEU A 115 -13.37 15.88 15.26
C LEU A 115 -14.17 16.05 16.56
N TRP A 116 -13.78 15.36 17.63
CA TRP A 116 -14.41 15.50 18.95
C TRP A 116 -13.99 16.77 19.70
N SER A 117 -12.81 17.31 19.38
CA SER A 117 -12.27 18.51 20.03
C SER A 117 -12.78 19.83 19.45
N LEU A 118 -13.48 19.76 18.32
CA LEU A 118 -14.13 20.89 17.63
C LEU A 118 -15.52 21.16 18.21
#